data_AF-A0A2D5FLL6-F1
#
_entry.id   AF-A0A2D5FLL6-F1
#
_cell.length_a   1.000
_cell.length_b   1.000
_cell.length_c   1.000
_cell.angle_alpha   90.00
_cell.angle_beta   90.00
_cell.angle_gamma   90.00
#
_symmetry.space_group_name_H-M   'P 1'
#
loop_
_entity.id
_entity.type
_entity.pdbx_description
1 polymer ?
#
loop_
_entity_poly.entity_id
_entity_poly.type
_entity_poly.pdbx_seq_one_letter_code
_entity_poly.pdbx_strand_id
1 'polypeptide(L)'
;MVIVVAALEFASEQDRNHAVTLTADVQRLTREDEAGCLDYCFAPDPAIPTRMQVYELWEDGESLAAHFDHPYYERMAGLLQGVGIVSSTNQAYLIERGEPVYTEAGEKKTAFFKDSV
;
A
#
# COMPACT_ATOMS: atom_id res chain seq x y z
N MET A 1 -9.43 -4.94 -9.94
CA MET A 1 -8.55 -4.66 -8.78
C MET A 1 -7.32 -3.90 -9.21
N VAL A 2 -6.88 -2.98 -8.38
CA VAL A 2 -5.67 -2.18 -8.57
C VAL A 2 -4.78 -2.36 -7.35
N ILE A 3 -3.48 -2.57 -7.56
CA ILE A 3 -2.48 -2.51 -6.50
C ILE A 3 -1.75 -1.19 -6.61
N VAL A 4 -1.61 -0.47 -5.50
CA VAL A 4 -0.63 0.62 -5.38
C VAL A 4 0.55 0.11 -4.57
N VAL A 5 1.75 0.26 -5.13
CA VAL A 5 3.00 0.05 -4.41
C VAL A 5 3.75 1.36 -4.41
N ALA A 6 4.11 1.82 -3.21
CA ALA A 6 4.93 3.00 -3.05
C ALA A 6 6.07 2.75 -2.05
N ALA A 7 7.15 3.52 -2.21
CA ALA A 7 8.25 3.59 -1.27
C ALA A 7 8.51 5.06 -0.96
N LEU A 8 8.40 5.42 0.32
CA LEU A 8 8.74 6.75 0.83
C LEU A 8 10.10 6.67 1.51
N GLU A 9 11.02 7.52 1.09
CA GLU A 9 12.36 7.64 1.67
C GLU A 9 12.40 8.81 2.65
N PHE A 10 13.04 8.60 3.78
CA PHE A 10 13.16 9.57 4.86
C PHE A 10 14.62 9.96 5.09
N ALA A 11 14.84 11.14 5.65
CA ALA A 11 16.18 11.60 6.02
C ALA A 11 16.83 10.71 7.11
N SER A 12 16.01 10.11 7.98
CA SER A 12 16.47 9.24 9.06
C SER A 12 15.48 8.10 9.37
N GLU A 13 15.96 7.05 10.03
CA GLU A 13 15.10 5.99 10.56
C GLU A 13 14.12 6.52 11.62
N GLN A 14 14.51 7.53 12.40
CA GLN A 14 13.64 8.15 13.40
C GLN A 14 12.44 8.82 12.75
N ASP A 15 12.66 9.56 11.66
CA ASP A 15 11.60 10.22 10.89
C ASP A 15 10.67 9.19 10.25
N ARG A 16 11.24 8.12 9.67
CA ARG A 16 10.49 6.98 9.14
C ARG A 16 9.60 6.34 10.21
N ASN A 17 10.16 6.02 11.38
CA ASN A 17 9.42 5.41 12.49
C ASN A 17 8.30 6.33 13.01
N HIS A 18 8.57 7.65 13.05
CA HIS A 18 7.56 8.64 13.40
C HIS A 18 6.42 8.64 12.37
N ALA A 19 6.72 8.62 11.07
CA ALA A 19 5.72 8.58 10.01
C ALA A 19 4.81 7.34 10.05
N VAL A 20 5.39 6.15 10.30
CA VAL A 20 4.63 4.90 10.49
C VAL A 20 3.64 5.03 11.65
N THR A 21 4.10 5.56 12.78
CA THR A 21 3.25 5.75 13.97
C THR A 21 2.16 6.81 13.72
N LEU A 22 2.54 7.92 13.09
CA LEU A 22 1.69 9.08 12.85
C LEU A 22 0.51 8.74 11.92
N THR A 23 0.73 7.88 10.93
CA THR A 23 -0.27 7.53 9.92
C THR A 23 -1.14 6.33 10.29
N ALA A 24 -0.87 5.64 11.41
CA ALA A 24 -1.57 4.39 11.76
C ALA A 24 -3.10 4.53 11.83
N ASP A 25 -3.60 5.63 12.42
CA ASP A 25 -5.05 5.86 12.54
C ASP A 25 -5.71 6.13 11.19
N VAL A 26 -5.10 6.95 10.33
CA VAL A 26 -5.67 7.25 9.01
C VAL A 26 -5.63 6.02 8.10
N GLN A 27 -4.61 5.17 8.21
CA GLN A 27 -4.57 3.89 7.49
C GLN A 27 -5.70 2.93 7.91
N ARG A 28 -6.05 2.90 9.20
CA ARG A 28 -7.21 2.12 9.68
C ARG A 28 -8.51 2.69 9.13
N LEU A 29 -8.71 3.99 9.26
CA LEU A 29 -9.93 4.66 8.80
C LEU A 29 -10.15 4.50 7.29
N THR A 30 -9.09 4.65 6.48
CA THR A 30 -9.18 4.40 5.03
C THR A 30 -9.67 2.99 4.72
N ARG A 31 -9.17 1.95 5.41
CA ARG A 31 -9.64 0.57 5.21
C ARG A 31 -11.06 0.32 5.68
N GLU A 32 -11.49 0.97 6.75
CA GLU A 32 -12.80 0.73 7.36
C GLU A 32 -13.92 1.48 6.65
N ASP A 33 -13.64 2.69 6.15
CA ASP A 33 -14.66 3.63 5.71
C ASP A 33 -14.65 3.89 4.19
N GLU A 34 -13.52 3.71 3.49
CA GLU A 34 -13.45 3.97 2.05
C GLU A 34 -13.94 2.75 1.25
N ALA A 35 -15.01 2.95 0.49
CA ALA A 35 -15.57 1.91 -0.37
C ALA A 35 -14.53 1.42 -1.39
N GLY A 36 -14.42 0.10 -1.52
CA GLY A 36 -13.47 -0.53 -2.44
C GLY A 36 -12.02 -0.57 -1.95
N CYS A 37 -11.68 -0.01 -0.78
CA CYS A 37 -10.39 -0.22 -0.14
C CYS A 37 -10.33 -1.61 0.50
N LEU A 38 -9.49 -2.48 -0.03
CA LEU A 38 -9.32 -3.87 0.45
C LEU A 38 -8.10 -4.02 1.37
N ASP A 39 -7.05 -3.23 1.13
CA ASP A 39 -5.88 -3.14 2.00
C ASP A 39 -5.25 -1.74 1.87
N TYR A 40 -4.63 -1.27 2.95
CA TYR A 40 -3.96 0.02 3.03
C TYR A 40 -3.01 0.00 4.22
N CYS A 41 -1.72 -0.21 3.94
CA CYS A 41 -0.71 -0.51 4.94
C CYS A 41 0.60 0.20 4.62
N PHE A 42 1.08 1.00 5.57
CA PHE A 42 2.39 1.64 5.50
C PHE A 42 3.29 1.02 6.57
N ALA A 43 4.37 0.40 6.14
CA ALA A 43 5.22 -0.42 7.00
C ALA A 43 6.71 -0.06 6.85
N PRO A 44 7.51 -0.19 7.93
CA PRO A 44 8.94 -0.03 7.84
C PRO A 44 9.57 -1.11 6.96
N ASP A 45 10.45 -0.72 6.02
CA ASP A 45 11.31 -1.68 5.35
C ASP A 45 12.37 -2.20 6.36
N PRO A 46 12.50 -3.54 6.56
CA PRO A 46 13.46 -4.12 7.49
C PRO A 46 14.90 -4.13 6.97
N ALA A 47 15.11 -4.01 5.65
CA ALA A 47 16.43 -3.99 5.02
C ALA A 47 16.96 -2.57 4.79
N ILE A 48 16.07 -1.57 4.71
CA ILE A 48 16.43 -0.17 4.47
C ILE A 48 15.82 0.70 5.58
N PRO A 49 16.63 1.09 6.61
CA PRO A 49 16.13 1.78 7.80
C PRO A 49 15.36 3.08 7.54
N THR A 50 15.67 3.76 6.44
CA THR A 50 15.05 5.04 6.05
C THR A 50 13.84 4.89 5.15
N ARG A 51 13.38 3.67 4.86
CA ARG A 51 12.28 3.42 3.92
C ARG A 51 11.02 2.99 4.64
N MET A 52 9.89 3.54 4.20
CA MET A 52 8.54 3.03 4.46
C MET A 52 7.97 2.51 3.16
N GLN A 53 7.51 1.26 3.17
CA GLN A 53 6.76 0.65 2.08
C GLN A 53 5.29 0.95 2.27
N VAL A 54 4.62 1.29 1.19
CA VAL A 54 3.18 1.52 1.12
C VAL A 54 2.59 0.47 0.19
N TYR A 55 1.60 -0.26 0.71
CA TYR A 55 0.81 -1.22 -0.04
C TYR A 55 -0.66 -0.85 0.07
N GLU A 56 -1.31 -0.73 -1.07
CA GLU A 56 -2.74 -0.53 -1.14
C GLU A 56 -3.34 -1.51 -2.14
N LEU A 57 -4.52 -2.02 -1.82
CA LEU A 57 -5.28 -2.91 -2.67
C LEU A 57 -6.68 -2.35 -2.82
N TRP A 58 -7.08 -2.07 -4.05
CA TRP A 58 -8.35 -1.47 -4.39
C TRP A 58 -9.18 -2.41 -5.27
N GLU A 59 -10.50 -2.42 -5.08
CA GLU A 59 -11.44 -3.24 -5.84
C GLU A 59 -11.38 -2.92 -7.34
N ASP A 60 -11.28 -1.63 -7.68
CA ASP A 60 -11.18 -1.12 -9.04
C ASP A 60 -10.52 0.27 -9.10
N GLY A 61 -10.41 0.82 -10.31
CA GLY A 61 -9.84 2.14 -10.54
C GLY A 61 -10.75 3.30 -10.15
N GLU A 62 -12.07 3.10 -10.08
CA GLU A 62 -13.01 4.15 -9.65
C GLU A 62 -12.88 4.40 -8.15
N SER A 63 -12.73 3.33 -7.37
CA SER A 63 -12.48 3.37 -5.92
C SER A 63 -11.15 4.05 -5.60
N LEU A 64 -10.07 3.69 -6.32
CA LEU A 64 -8.78 4.37 -6.19
C LEU A 64 -8.86 5.85 -6.61
N ALA A 65 -9.63 6.20 -7.64
CA ALA A 65 -9.80 7.60 -8.01
C ALA A 65 -10.53 8.38 -6.92
N ALA A 66 -11.60 7.81 -6.36
CA ALA A 66 -12.37 8.42 -5.27
C ALA A 66 -11.55 8.60 -3.98
N HIS A 67 -10.57 7.72 -3.73
CA HIS A 67 -9.63 7.87 -2.62
C HIS A 67 -8.93 9.24 -2.61
N PHE A 68 -8.49 9.72 -3.77
CA PHE A 68 -7.77 11.00 -3.86
C PHE A 68 -8.63 12.22 -3.53
N ASP A 69 -9.96 12.10 -3.59
CA ASP A 69 -10.91 13.13 -3.17
C ASP A 69 -11.41 12.94 -1.73
N HIS A 70 -10.99 11.86 -1.05
CA HIS A 70 -11.47 11.50 0.28
C HIS A 70 -10.79 12.34 1.38
N PRO A 71 -11.50 12.76 2.45
CA PRO A 71 -10.90 13.52 3.55
C PRO A 71 -9.73 12.82 4.25
N TYR A 72 -9.68 11.49 4.22
CA TYR A 72 -8.56 10.72 4.79
C TYR A 72 -7.31 10.76 3.92
N TYR A 73 -7.42 10.87 2.60
CA TYR A 73 -6.27 11.13 1.73
C TYR A 73 -5.64 12.49 2.07
N GLU A 74 -6.45 13.55 2.14
CA GLU A 74 -5.98 14.88 2.53
C GLU A 74 -5.35 14.89 3.93
N ARG A 75 -5.98 14.22 4.90
CA ARG A 75 -5.42 14.04 6.25
C ARG A 75 -4.07 13.32 6.19
N MET A 76 -3.98 12.23 5.45
CA MET A 76 -2.76 11.44 5.29
C MET A 76 -1.63 12.26 4.66
N ALA A 77 -1.92 12.97 3.56
CA ALA A 77 -0.97 13.84 2.89
C ALA A 77 -0.46 14.95 3.84
N GLY A 78 -1.36 15.56 4.61
CA GLY A 78 -1.01 16.56 5.61
C GLY A 78 -0.12 16.03 6.74
N LEU A 79 -0.38 14.80 7.22
CA LEU A 79 0.49 14.14 8.21
C LEU A 79 1.90 13.89 7.64
N LEU A 80 1.99 13.51 6.37
CA LEU A 80 3.27 13.18 5.72
C LEU A 80 4.10 14.39 5.28
N GLN A 81 3.48 15.55 5.07
CA GLN A 81 4.17 16.76 4.60
C GLN A 81 5.29 17.25 5.56
N GLY A 82 5.20 16.93 6.85
CA GLY A 82 6.10 17.43 7.90
C GLY A 82 7.15 16.44 8.42
N VAL A 83 7.18 15.20 7.94
CA VAL A 83 7.95 14.11 8.56
C VAL A 83 9.23 13.76 7.81
N GLY A 84 9.82 14.69 7.06
CA GLY A 84 11.17 14.52 6.51
C GLY A 84 11.29 13.53 5.35
N ILE A 85 10.23 13.38 4.55
CA ILE A 85 10.30 12.63 3.28
C ILE A 85 11.26 13.35 2.32
N VAL A 86 12.25 12.63 1.80
CA VAL A 86 13.25 13.14 0.86
C VAL A 86 12.97 12.75 -0.58
N SER A 87 12.31 11.61 -0.78
CA SER A 87 11.82 11.18 -2.10
C SER A 87 10.69 10.16 -1.94
N SER A 88 9.95 9.97 -3.02
CA SER A 88 8.93 8.93 -3.11
C SER A 88 8.90 8.30 -4.49
N THR A 89 8.51 7.02 -4.52
CA THR A 89 8.08 6.33 -5.74
C THR A 89 6.67 5.82 -5.51
N ASN A 90 5.79 6.00 -6.47
CA ASN A 90 4.38 5.60 -6.38
C ASN A 90 3.96 5.00 -7.71
N GLN A 91 3.45 3.76 -7.69
CA GLN A 91 3.05 3.06 -8.90
C GLN A 91 1.77 2.28 -8.68
N ALA A 92 0.81 2.47 -9.57
CA ALA A 92 -0.40 1.65 -9.66
C ALA A 92 -0.22 0.54 -10.71
N TYR A 93 -0.76 -0.63 -10.43
CA TYR A 93 -0.79 -1.79 -11.33
C TYR A 93 -2.22 -2.33 -11.41
N LEU A 94 -2.71 -2.54 -12.63
CA LEU A 94 -3.97 -3.22 -12.87
C LEU A 94 -3.77 -4.74 -12.74
N ILE A 95 -4.61 -5.40 -11.94
CA ILE A 95 -4.59 -6.86 -11.81
C ILE A 95 -5.47 -7.48 -12.90
N GLU A 96 -4.86 -8.17 -13.87
CA GLU A 96 -5.58 -8.93 -14.89
C GLU A 96 -5.85 -10.39 -14.46
N ARG A 97 -4.95 -10.99 -13.67
CA ARG A 97 -5.05 -12.38 -13.20
C ARG A 97 -4.52 -12.49 -11.76
N GLY A 98 -5.17 -13.32 -10.95
CA GLY A 98 -4.73 -13.66 -9.59
C GLY A 98 -4.98 -15.14 -9.30
N GLU A 99 -4.04 -15.79 -8.61
CA GLU A 99 -4.18 -17.18 -8.17
C GLU A 99 -3.41 -17.42 -6.86
N PRO A 100 -3.82 -18.36 -6.00
CA PRO A 100 -3.08 -18.70 -4.79
C PRO A 100 -1.66 -19.16 -5.08
N VAL A 101 -0.75 -18.96 -4.13
CA VAL A 101 0.62 -19.48 -4.18
C VAL A 101 0.76 -20.92 -3.67
N TYR A 102 -0.25 -21.40 -2.96
CA TYR A 102 -0.34 -22.77 -2.46
C TYR A 102 -1.50 -23.52 -3.13
N THR A 103 -1.39 -24.84 -3.23
CA THR A 103 -2.51 -25.73 -3.59
C THR A 103 -3.50 -25.82 -2.42
N GLU A 104 -4.68 -26.39 -2.65
CA GLU A 104 -5.65 -26.67 -1.58
C GLU A 104 -5.08 -27.59 -0.49
N ALA A 105 -4.11 -28.45 -0.84
CA ALA A 105 -3.38 -29.31 0.10
C ALA A 105 -2.26 -28.57 0.87
N GLY A 106 -2.04 -27.26 0.62
CA GLY A 106 -1.01 -26.45 1.26
C GLY A 106 0.39 -26.57 0.64
N GLU A 107 0.52 -27.23 -0.51
CA GLU A 107 1.81 -27.39 -1.19
C GLU A 107 2.15 -26.16 -2.02
N LYS A 108 3.45 -25.84 -2.14
CA LYS A 108 3.91 -24.72 -2.99
C LYS A 108 3.63 -25.03 -4.45
N LYS A 109 2.99 -24.11 -5.17
CA LYS A 109 2.89 -24.21 -6.62
C LYS A 109 4.25 -23.98 -7.26
N THR A 110 4.52 -24.75 -8.32
CA THR A 110 5.77 -24.69 -9.09
C THR A 110 5.59 -24.02 -10.45
N ALA A 111 4.35 -23.67 -10.80
CA ALA A 111 3.99 -22.96 -12.01
C ALA A 111 2.83 -22.02 -11.71
N PHE A 112 2.82 -20.88 -12.41
CA PHE A 112 1.83 -19.83 -12.20
C PHE A 112 1.23 -19.38 -13.53
N PHE A 113 -0.07 -19.08 -13.53
CA PHE A 113 -0.78 -18.45 -14.64
C PHE A 113 -0.61 -19.19 -15.99
N LYS A 114 -0.46 -20.51 -15.98
CA LYS A 114 -0.43 -21.29 -17.22
C LYS A 114 -1.79 -21.19 -17.89
N ASP A 115 -1.81 -20.92 -19.19
CA ASP A 115 -3.02 -20.97 -19.98
C ASP A 115 -3.52 -22.43 -20.00
N SER A 116 -4.83 -22.62 -19.82
CA SER A 116 -5.43 -23.93 -20.01
C SER A 116 -5.23 -24.32 -21.48
N VAL A 117 -4.46 -25.37 -21.74
CA VAL A 117 -4.42 -26.02 -23.05
C VAL A 117 -5.75 -26.73 -23.29
#